data_AF-W4FUX0-F1
#
_entry.id   AF-W4FUX0-F1
#
_cell.length_a   1.000
_cell.length_b   1.000
_cell.length_c   1.000
_cell.angle_alpha   90.00
_cell.angle_beta   90.00
_cell.angle_gamma   90.00
#
_symmetry.space_group_name_H-M   'P 1'
#
loop_
_entity.id
_entity.type
_entity.pdbx_description
1 polymer ?
#
loop_
_entity_poly.entity_id
_entity_poly.type
_entity_poly.pdbx_seq_one_letter_code
_entity_poly.pdbx_strand_id
1 'polypeptide(L)'
;MDSSTRALVLTVTQYWKGFDLDSKRVMLDAQGVSMQEQKEHSLKSRKALAEHTKKFRKLVDTDKVAAMPSLLKAYQEEIDTLTKRAKYSDNSFFALYKALYEAPDPVPALDAALLLESTSPAPSSTDKTQSIDLVAKLRRELASYESEFASLKNQDITIRNLEAKLAAMEDNMERHVEDKVHAQCSDLENTLRLREADMALHAAQADKCLHQAREARDDALAQLDLMRSELFRAKQHADHVHAVHASETQSLLTDLSRFHGVELENQRLKDQLRRNRHPLTSDTNSSSNLAYQQNTAVSTMQWELEIAQKDAVIAQHEREILRLQDTMAGQTSHWTAQVTALQCQVTELSDRPTVAAYEQALQAHQQVAGLTSVEASYSTDKGLNAMISDLQAQLVAQKHVHESTVKQLELANAATVSRHVSVIAQLESALDEALDTTTRKDMPSSILGDVLGSSNRDKDAKLVAIVRQQRDRAKDKLKHVEAEWHRAVAAAQAASTRLRQLEVENVDLVQKMRYVSSSSNQRGDLETGKHSSSLYEARMNPFDQFKQMESAARVAQLNPLDKIMLVSARLILSHPFTRMGLLVYLVVLHSLVMGTLYLSMHLCNISNHT
;
A
#
# COMPACT_ATOMS: atom_id res chain seq x y z
N MET A 1 -72.90 -21.99 -59.39
CA MET A 1 -71.52 -22.06 -58.86
C MET A 1 -70.58 -21.74 -60.00
N ASP A 2 -69.78 -20.68 -59.88
CA ASP A 2 -68.70 -20.46 -60.84
C ASP A 2 -67.69 -21.60 -60.69
N SER A 3 -67.31 -22.20 -61.83
CA SER A 3 -66.40 -23.34 -61.86
C SER A 3 -65.05 -23.02 -61.18
N SER A 4 -64.64 -21.75 -61.22
CA SER A 4 -63.41 -21.23 -60.61
C SER A 4 -63.46 -21.28 -59.07
N THR A 5 -64.55 -20.81 -58.47
CA THR A 5 -64.75 -20.77 -57.03
C THR A 5 -64.80 -22.17 -56.43
N ARG A 6 -65.48 -23.11 -57.12
CA ARG A 6 -65.50 -24.52 -56.71
C ARG A 6 -64.12 -25.17 -56.80
N ALA A 7 -63.35 -24.88 -57.85
CA ALA A 7 -61.99 -25.40 -58.02
C ALA A 7 -61.02 -24.90 -56.93
N LEU A 8 -61.14 -23.62 -56.55
CA LEU A 8 -60.34 -23.02 -55.47
C LEU A 8 -60.62 -23.71 -54.13
N VAL A 9 -61.91 -23.85 -53.75
CA VAL A 9 -62.31 -24.52 -52.51
C VAL A 9 -61.83 -25.96 -52.46
N LEU A 10 -61.94 -26.70 -53.57
CA LEU A 10 -61.47 -28.09 -53.64
C LEU A 10 -59.95 -28.20 -53.51
N THR A 11 -59.19 -27.33 -54.17
CA THR A 11 -57.71 -27.34 -54.13
C THR A 11 -57.20 -27.06 -52.73
N VAL A 12 -57.73 -26.02 -52.08
CA VAL A 12 -57.40 -25.67 -50.68
C VAL A 12 -57.79 -26.81 -49.74
N THR A 13 -59.02 -27.33 -49.86
CA THR A 13 -59.49 -28.43 -49.01
C THR A 13 -58.65 -29.69 -49.17
N GLN A 14 -58.23 -30.02 -50.39
CA GLN A 14 -57.40 -31.20 -50.65
C GLN A 14 -55.99 -31.04 -50.06
N TYR A 15 -55.39 -29.84 -50.19
CA TYR A 15 -54.10 -29.55 -49.58
C TYR A 15 -54.16 -29.67 -48.05
N TRP A 16 -55.12 -29.00 -47.40
CA TRP A 16 -55.21 -28.99 -45.94
C TRP A 16 -55.61 -30.35 -45.34
N LYS A 17 -56.36 -31.18 -46.09
CA LYS A 17 -56.57 -32.59 -45.73
C LYS A 17 -55.30 -33.42 -45.84
N GLY A 18 -54.47 -33.20 -46.86
CA GLY A 18 -53.19 -33.89 -47.03
C GLY A 18 -52.10 -33.39 -46.07
N PHE A 19 -52.15 -32.12 -45.68
CA PHE A 19 -51.26 -31.52 -44.70
C PHE A 19 -51.46 -32.13 -43.30
N ASP A 20 -52.70 -32.55 -42.99
CA ASP A 20 -53.09 -33.21 -41.74
C ASP A 20 -52.58 -32.45 -40.50
N LEU A 21 -53.21 -31.29 -40.27
CA LEU A 21 -52.79 -30.36 -39.22
C LEU A 21 -52.78 -31.01 -37.83
N ASP A 22 -53.70 -31.94 -37.55
CA ASP A 22 -53.78 -32.59 -36.24
C ASP A 22 -52.59 -33.53 -36.01
N SER A 23 -52.20 -34.31 -37.02
CA SER A 23 -50.97 -35.12 -36.96
C SER A 23 -49.70 -34.26 -36.86
N LYS A 24 -49.64 -33.15 -37.62
CA LYS A 24 -48.54 -32.19 -37.54
C LYS A 24 -48.42 -31.54 -36.17
N ARG A 25 -49.53 -31.21 -35.50
CA ARG A 25 -49.53 -30.67 -34.13
C ARG A 25 -48.91 -31.65 -33.15
N VAL A 26 -49.29 -32.93 -33.20
CA VAL A 26 -48.70 -33.98 -32.34
C VAL A 26 -47.18 -34.10 -32.58
N MET A 27 -46.75 -34.06 -33.84
CA MET A 27 -45.32 -34.08 -34.18
C MET A 27 -44.57 -32.84 -33.66
N LEU A 28 -45.17 -31.65 -33.78
CA LEU A 28 -44.59 -30.40 -33.29
C LEU A 28 -44.50 -30.37 -31.76
N ASP A 29 -45.51 -30.89 -31.07
CA ASP A 29 -45.49 -31.02 -29.62
C ASP A 29 -44.36 -31.95 -29.17
N ALA A 30 -44.20 -33.12 -29.82
CA ALA A 30 -43.10 -34.04 -29.55
C ALA A 30 -41.72 -33.41 -29.85
N GLN A 31 -41.60 -32.64 -30.93
CA GLN A 31 -40.38 -31.89 -31.25
C GLN A 31 -40.10 -30.80 -30.21
N GLY A 32 -41.12 -30.07 -29.76
CA GLY A 32 -41.01 -29.04 -28.73
C GLY A 32 -40.54 -29.60 -27.38
N VAL A 33 -41.10 -30.73 -26.96
CA VAL A 33 -40.65 -31.44 -25.75
C VAL A 33 -39.18 -31.86 -25.86
N SER A 34 -38.79 -32.48 -26.98
CA SER A 34 -37.39 -32.87 -27.23
C SER A 34 -36.43 -31.67 -27.25
N MET A 35 -36.83 -30.55 -27.84
CA MET A 35 -36.05 -29.30 -27.82
C MET A 35 -35.88 -28.75 -26.41
N GLN A 36 -36.92 -28.81 -25.58
CA GLN A 36 -36.88 -28.39 -24.19
C GLN A 36 -35.95 -29.29 -23.35
N GLU A 37 -36.03 -30.61 -23.52
CA GLU A 37 -35.13 -31.57 -22.85
C GLU A 37 -33.66 -31.33 -23.24
N GLN A 38 -33.38 -31.11 -24.54
CA GLN A 38 -32.03 -30.78 -25.02
C GLN A 38 -31.51 -29.45 -24.46
N LYS A 39 -32.39 -28.47 -24.26
CA LYS A 39 -32.06 -27.19 -23.61
C LYS A 39 -31.69 -27.39 -22.15
N GLU A 40 -32.46 -28.18 -21.41
CA GLU A 40 -32.17 -28.50 -20.01
C GLU A 40 -30.88 -29.32 -19.84
N HIS A 41 -30.65 -30.28 -20.74
CA HIS A 41 -29.40 -31.05 -20.77
C HIS A 41 -28.18 -30.14 -20.97
N SER A 42 -28.24 -29.21 -21.93
CA SER A 42 -27.17 -28.23 -22.18
C SER A 42 -26.92 -27.29 -20.98
N LEU A 43 -27.96 -26.94 -20.22
CA LEU A 43 -27.77 -26.16 -18.99
C LEU A 43 -27.05 -26.96 -17.90
N LYS A 44 -27.36 -28.26 -17.78
CA LYS A 44 -26.69 -29.16 -16.83
C LYS A 44 -25.24 -29.41 -17.22
N SER A 45 -24.98 -29.70 -18.50
CA SER A 45 -23.62 -29.92 -19.00
C SER A 45 -22.75 -28.67 -18.92
N ARG A 46 -23.29 -27.47 -19.23
CA ARG A 46 -22.59 -26.19 -19.02
C ARG A 46 -22.18 -25.97 -17.56
N LYS A 47 -23.05 -26.30 -16.60
CA LYS A 47 -22.73 -26.22 -15.16
C LYS A 47 -21.63 -27.22 -14.79
N ALA A 48 -21.70 -28.46 -15.28
CA ALA A 48 -20.67 -29.47 -15.05
C ALA A 48 -19.32 -29.06 -15.63
N LEU A 49 -19.31 -28.46 -16.83
CA LEU A 49 -18.11 -27.94 -17.48
C LEU A 49 -17.51 -26.77 -16.69
N ALA A 50 -18.33 -25.84 -16.21
CA ALA A 50 -17.86 -24.75 -15.35
C ALA A 50 -17.19 -25.25 -14.06
N GLU A 51 -17.77 -26.27 -13.42
CA GLU A 51 -17.16 -26.92 -12.26
C GLU A 51 -15.86 -27.66 -12.62
N HIS A 52 -15.80 -28.34 -13.77
CA HIS A 52 -14.58 -28.99 -14.26
C HIS A 52 -13.46 -27.96 -14.51
N THR A 53 -13.77 -26.81 -15.12
CA THR A 53 -12.84 -25.71 -15.33
C THR A 53 -12.38 -25.08 -14.01
N LYS A 54 -13.28 -24.96 -13.02
CA LYS A 54 -12.94 -24.46 -11.68
C LYS A 54 -12.02 -25.43 -10.94
N LYS A 55 -12.26 -26.73 -11.03
CA LYS A 55 -11.38 -27.78 -10.48
C LYS A 55 -10.01 -27.74 -11.14
N PHE A 56 -9.95 -27.63 -12.47
CA PHE A 56 -8.70 -27.49 -13.22
C PHE A 56 -7.87 -26.28 -12.77
N ARG A 57 -8.51 -25.12 -12.58
CA ARG A 57 -7.83 -23.89 -12.14
C ARG A 57 -7.19 -24.02 -10.74
N LYS A 58 -7.76 -24.88 -9.89
CA LYS A 58 -7.28 -25.14 -8.52
C LYS A 58 -6.14 -26.16 -8.45
N LEU A 59 -5.83 -26.89 -9.53
CA LEU A 59 -4.71 -27.83 -9.56
C LEU A 59 -3.37 -27.11 -9.51
N VAL A 60 -2.32 -27.81 -9.07
CA VAL A 60 -0.92 -27.35 -9.13
C VAL A 60 -0.43 -27.41 -10.58
N ASP A 61 0.53 -26.56 -10.97
CA ASP A 61 0.98 -26.44 -12.37
C ASP A 61 1.52 -27.74 -12.99
N THR A 62 2.08 -28.64 -12.19
CA THR A 62 2.49 -29.99 -12.60
C THR A 62 1.31 -30.86 -13.06
N ASP A 63 0.19 -30.74 -12.36
CA ASP A 63 -1.00 -31.59 -12.56
C ASP A 63 -1.94 -31.01 -13.62
N LYS A 64 -1.84 -29.70 -13.89
CA LYS A 64 -2.59 -29.03 -14.97
C LYS A 64 -2.25 -29.62 -16.34
N VAL A 65 -0.98 -29.95 -16.60
CA VAL A 65 -0.58 -30.53 -17.89
C VAL A 65 -1.26 -31.89 -18.10
N ALA A 66 -1.36 -32.71 -17.05
CA ALA A 66 -2.03 -34.00 -17.10
C ALA A 66 -3.57 -33.90 -17.23
N ALA A 67 -4.19 -32.89 -16.61
CA ALA A 67 -5.64 -32.71 -16.63
C ALA A 67 -6.17 -31.97 -17.89
N MET A 68 -5.29 -31.30 -18.65
CA MET A 68 -5.66 -30.51 -19.83
C MET A 68 -6.41 -31.30 -20.92
N PRO A 69 -5.98 -32.52 -21.32
CA PRO A 69 -6.68 -33.28 -22.35
C PRO A 69 -8.13 -33.64 -21.97
N SER A 70 -8.37 -33.94 -20.70
CA SER A 70 -9.72 -34.22 -20.18
C SER A 70 -10.61 -32.99 -20.26
N LEU A 71 -10.07 -31.81 -19.90
CA LEU A 71 -10.79 -30.54 -19.99
C LEU A 71 -11.16 -30.19 -21.43
N LEU A 72 -10.19 -30.30 -22.36
CA LEU A 72 -10.42 -30.04 -23.77
C LEU A 72 -11.48 -30.97 -24.36
N LYS A 73 -11.44 -32.26 -23.99
CA LYS A 73 -12.45 -33.23 -24.44
C LYS A 73 -13.86 -32.87 -23.94
N ALA A 74 -14.00 -32.41 -22.70
CA ALA A 74 -15.27 -31.94 -22.16
C ALA A 74 -15.80 -30.68 -22.88
N TYR A 75 -14.92 -29.74 -23.23
CA TYR A 75 -15.30 -28.58 -24.05
C TYR A 75 -15.71 -28.98 -25.47
N GLN A 76 -14.98 -29.90 -26.10
CA GLN A 76 -15.31 -30.42 -27.43
C GLN A 76 -16.69 -31.09 -27.43
N GLU A 77 -16.99 -31.93 -26.45
CA GLU A 77 -18.27 -32.62 -26.33
C GLU A 77 -19.44 -31.64 -26.12
N GLU A 78 -19.25 -30.56 -25.37
CA GLU A 78 -20.27 -29.51 -25.22
C GLU A 78 -20.51 -28.75 -26.53
N ILE A 79 -19.44 -28.41 -27.26
CA ILE A 79 -19.53 -27.74 -28.57
C ILE A 79 -20.26 -28.63 -29.58
N ASP A 80 -19.93 -29.92 -29.62
CA ASP A 80 -20.57 -30.89 -30.52
C ASP A 80 -22.05 -31.07 -30.15
N THR A 81 -22.38 -31.12 -28.87
CA THR A 81 -23.77 -31.22 -28.37
C THR A 81 -24.57 -29.97 -28.72
N LEU A 82 -23.99 -28.78 -28.54
CA LEU A 82 -24.60 -27.51 -28.89
C LEU A 82 -24.86 -27.40 -30.40
N THR A 83 -23.89 -27.84 -31.21
CA THR A 83 -24.00 -27.85 -32.67
C THR A 83 -25.10 -28.81 -33.14
N LYS A 84 -25.21 -29.99 -32.52
CA LYS A 84 -26.30 -30.95 -32.80
C LYS A 84 -27.67 -30.37 -32.45
N ARG A 85 -27.80 -29.71 -31.29
CA ARG A 85 -29.05 -29.06 -30.86
C ARG A 85 -29.48 -27.98 -31.85
N ALA A 86 -28.55 -27.11 -32.25
CA ALA A 86 -28.83 -26.04 -33.22
C ALA A 86 -29.30 -26.61 -34.56
N LYS A 87 -28.59 -27.63 -35.09
CA LYS A 87 -29.01 -28.31 -36.33
C LYS A 87 -30.39 -28.96 -36.20
N TYR A 88 -30.70 -29.56 -35.05
CA TYR A 88 -32.00 -30.17 -34.82
C TYR A 88 -33.14 -29.14 -34.78
N SER A 89 -32.94 -28.00 -34.10
CA SER A 89 -33.91 -26.91 -34.05
C SER A 89 -34.13 -26.28 -35.41
N ASP A 90 -33.03 -26.01 -36.14
CA ASP A 90 -33.09 -25.39 -37.46
C ASP A 90 -33.79 -26.29 -38.46
N ASN A 91 -33.45 -27.59 -38.49
CA ASN A 91 -34.11 -28.56 -39.37
C ASN A 91 -35.60 -28.71 -39.06
N SER A 92 -35.98 -28.73 -37.77
CA SER A 92 -37.38 -28.83 -37.37
C SER A 92 -38.17 -27.59 -37.78
N PHE A 93 -37.59 -26.40 -37.58
CA PHE A 93 -38.17 -25.14 -38.01
C PHE A 93 -38.32 -25.07 -39.54
N PHE A 94 -37.26 -25.37 -40.29
CA PHE A 94 -37.29 -25.34 -41.76
C PHE A 94 -38.29 -26.33 -42.34
N ALA A 95 -38.42 -27.53 -41.75
CA ALA A 95 -39.39 -28.51 -42.17
C ALA A 95 -40.84 -27.99 -42.04
N LEU A 96 -41.15 -27.28 -40.94
CA LEU A 96 -42.46 -26.65 -40.76
C LEU A 96 -42.64 -25.44 -41.67
N TYR A 97 -41.65 -24.55 -41.72
CA TYR A 97 -41.69 -23.34 -42.54
C TYR A 97 -41.94 -23.66 -44.00
N LYS A 98 -41.21 -24.64 -44.56
CA LYS A 98 -41.39 -25.07 -45.95
C LYS A 98 -42.81 -25.57 -46.21
N ALA A 99 -43.34 -26.41 -45.30
CA ALA A 99 -44.67 -26.98 -45.46
C ALA A 99 -45.81 -25.95 -45.31
N LEU A 100 -45.59 -24.88 -44.52
CA LEU A 100 -46.53 -23.76 -44.40
C LEU A 100 -46.38 -22.76 -45.55
N TYR A 101 -45.16 -22.54 -46.05
CA TYR A 101 -44.91 -21.65 -47.18
C TYR A 101 -45.51 -22.18 -48.48
N GLU A 102 -45.51 -23.50 -48.66
CA GLU A 102 -46.15 -24.18 -49.80
C GLU A 102 -47.69 -24.26 -49.64
N ALA A 103 -48.25 -23.87 -48.49
CA ALA A 103 -49.67 -23.97 -48.23
C ALA A 103 -50.49 -22.86 -48.93
N PRO A 104 -51.57 -23.21 -49.64
CA PRO A 104 -52.48 -22.23 -50.22
C PRO A 104 -53.30 -21.56 -49.10
N ASP A 105 -53.45 -20.24 -49.21
CA ASP A 105 -54.21 -19.42 -48.27
C ASP A 105 -55.66 -19.93 -48.15
N PRO A 106 -56.13 -20.31 -46.94
CA PRO A 106 -57.48 -20.80 -46.75
C PRO A 106 -58.56 -19.69 -46.79
N VAL A 107 -58.20 -18.43 -46.54
CA VAL A 107 -59.18 -17.33 -46.35
C VAL A 107 -60.01 -17.09 -47.62
N PRO A 108 -59.43 -16.96 -48.83
CA PRO A 108 -60.22 -16.74 -50.05
C PRO A 108 -61.18 -17.88 -50.40
N ALA A 109 -60.83 -19.11 -50.01
CA ALA A 109 -61.69 -20.28 -50.21
C ALA A 109 -62.86 -20.33 -49.20
N LEU A 110 -62.62 -19.90 -47.95
CA LEU A 110 -63.67 -19.83 -46.93
C LEU A 110 -64.66 -18.70 -47.23
N ASP A 111 -64.19 -17.53 -47.64
CA ASP A 111 -65.07 -16.40 -48.05
C ASP A 111 -65.95 -16.79 -49.24
N ALA A 112 -65.36 -17.47 -50.22
CA ALA A 112 -66.06 -18.03 -51.36
C ALA A 112 -67.17 -19.03 -50.96
N ALA A 113 -66.95 -19.84 -49.91
CA ALA A 113 -67.92 -20.80 -49.41
C ALA A 113 -69.07 -20.10 -48.65
N LEU A 114 -68.77 -19.09 -47.84
CA LEU A 114 -69.76 -18.30 -47.09
C LEU A 114 -70.70 -17.49 -48.00
N LEU A 115 -70.17 -16.94 -49.09
CA LEU A 115 -70.98 -16.24 -50.11
C LEU A 115 -71.94 -17.17 -50.87
N LEU A 116 -71.64 -18.47 -50.95
CA LEU A 116 -72.51 -19.46 -51.59
C LEU A 116 -73.67 -19.87 -50.70
N GLU A 117 -73.46 -19.95 -49.39
CA GLU A 117 -74.52 -20.27 -48.42
C GLU A 117 -75.60 -19.17 -48.36
N SER A 118 -75.23 -17.93 -48.65
CA SER A 118 -76.12 -16.78 -48.71
C SER A 118 -76.96 -16.67 -50.00
N THR A 119 -76.80 -17.58 -50.98
CA THR A 119 -77.46 -17.48 -52.32
C THR A 119 -78.49 -18.60 -52.62
N SER A 120 -79.00 -19.34 -51.63
CA SER A 120 -80.06 -20.38 -51.82
C SER A 120 -81.50 -19.79 -51.80
N PRO A 121 -82.44 -20.16 -52.70
CA PRO A 121 -83.74 -19.47 -52.83
C PRO A 121 -84.97 -20.12 -52.13
N ALA A 122 -85.74 -19.25 -51.44
CA ALA A 122 -87.22 -19.19 -51.20
C ALA A 122 -87.90 -20.15 -50.16
N PRO A 123 -89.06 -19.81 -49.51
CA PRO A 123 -90.18 -18.97 -50.02
C PRO A 123 -91.00 -18.04 -49.07
N SER A 124 -91.84 -17.23 -49.74
CA SER A 124 -93.20 -16.71 -49.38
C SER A 124 -93.42 -15.64 -48.29
N SER A 125 -93.55 -14.40 -48.78
CA SER A 125 -94.65 -13.44 -48.59
C SER A 125 -95.71 -13.65 -47.46
N THR A 126 -95.39 -13.17 -46.26
CA THR A 126 -96.36 -12.53 -45.32
C THR A 126 -95.75 -11.36 -44.54
N ASP A 127 -94.53 -10.95 -44.87
CA ASP A 127 -93.66 -10.24 -43.92
C ASP A 127 -93.55 -8.73 -44.13
N LYS A 128 -94.38 -8.06 -44.93
CA LYS A 128 -94.15 -6.62 -45.20
C LYS A 128 -94.21 -5.73 -43.95
N THR A 129 -94.97 -6.11 -42.92
CA THR A 129 -95.05 -5.34 -41.68
C THR A 129 -93.94 -5.70 -40.69
N GLN A 130 -93.49 -6.96 -40.65
CA GLN A 130 -92.32 -7.38 -39.88
C GLN A 130 -91.00 -6.96 -40.56
N SER A 131 -90.98 -6.87 -41.89
CA SER A 131 -89.86 -6.43 -42.72
C SER A 131 -89.60 -4.94 -42.55
N ILE A 132 -90.63 -4.10 -42.41
CA ILE A 132 -90.43 -2.68 -42.11
C ILE A 132 -89.85 -2.50 -40.71
N ASP A 133 -90.33 -3.27 -39.73
CA ASP A 133 -89.81 -3.25 -38.35
C ASP A 133 -88.41 -3.85 -38.23
N LEU A 134 -88.12 -4.88 -39.01
CA LEU A 134 -86.80 -5.50 -39.17
C LEU A 134 -85.85 -4.55 -39.88
N VAL A 135 -86.27 -3.86 -40.95
CA VAL A 135 -85.47 -2.83 -41.63
C VAL A 135 -85.20 -1.65 -40.70
N ALA A 136 -86.17 -1.26 -39.85
CA ALA A 136 -85.97 -0.23 -38.84
C ALA A 136 -85.01 -0.70 -37.72
N LYS A 137 -85.07 -1.96 -37.30
CA LYS A 137 -84.11 -2.58 -36.37
C LYS A 137 -82.71 -2.67 -36.98
N LEU A 138 -82.58 -3.17 -38.21
CA LEU A 138 -81.33 -3.26 -38.96
C LEU A 138 -80.70 -1.88 -39.19
N ARG A 139 -81.50 -0.83 -39.42
CA ARG A 139 -81.01 0.56 -39.48
C ARG A 139 -80.53 1.07 -38.13
N ARG A 140 -81.20 0.70 -37.04
CA ARG A 140 -80.78 1.03 -35.67
C ARG A 140 -79.49 0.30 -35.29
N GLU A 141 -79.38 -0.97 -35.67
CA GLU A 141 -78.17 -1.77 -35.51
C GLU A 141 -77.03 -1.22 -36.37
N LEU A 142 -77.29 -0.85 -37.63
CA LEU A 142 -76.29 -0.18 -38.49
C LEU A 142 -75.82 1.14 -37.87
N ALA A 143 -76.72 1.98 -37.35
CA ALA A 143 -76.35 3.21 -36.66
C ALA A 143 -75.56 2.96 -35.36
N SER A 144 -75.90 1.89 -34.63
CA SER A 144 -75.14 1.43 -33.46
C SER A 144 -73.72 1.00 -33.87
N TYR A 145 -73.61 0.18 -34.91
CA TYR A 145 -72.33 -0.24 -35.47
C TYR A 145 -71.51 0.93 -35.99
N GLU A 146 -72.12 1.92 -36.65
CA GLU A 146 -71.43 3.11 -37.13
C GLU A 146 -70.86 3.96 -35.99
N SER A 147 -71.61 4.09 -34.88
CA SER A 147 -71.13 4.72 -33.65
C SER A 147 -70.00 3.92 -32.99
N GLU A 148 -70.11 2.60 -32.97
CA GLU A 148 -69.07 1.71 -32.45
C GLU A 148 -67.80 1.77 -33.31
N PHE A 149 -67.92 1.81 -34.64
CA PHE A 149 -66.79 2.03 -35.56
C PHE A 149 -66.13 3.39 -35.35
N ALA A 150 -66.91 4.45 -35.12
CA ALA A 150 -66.35 5.76 -34.81
C ALA A 150 -65.58 5.76 -33.47
N SER A 151 -66.11 5.06 -32.46
CA SER A 151 -65.44 4.84 -31.17
C SER A 151 -64.15 4.03 -31.33
N LEU A 152 -64.20 2.91 -32.04
CA LEU A 152 -63.03 2.06 -32.33
C LEU A 152 -61.95 2.83 -33.10
N LYS A 153 -62.34 3.64 -34.08
CA LYS A 153 -61.39 4.49 -34.83
C LYS A 153 -60.74 5.55 -33.94
N ASN A 154 -61.47 6.13 -32.99
CA ASN A 154 -60.91 7.05 -32.01
C ASN A 154 -59.95 6.31 -31.06
N GLN A 155 -60.31 5.10 -30.63
CA GLN A 155 -59.44 4.22 -29.85
C GLN A 155 -58.16 3.87 -30.62
N ASP A 156 -58.22 3.55 -31.91
CA ASP A 156 -57.05 3.31 -32.76
C ASP A 156 -56.10 4.52 -32.83
N ILE A 157 -56.65 5.74 -32.86
CA ILE A 157 -55.84 6.97 -32.81
C ILE A 157 -55.14 7.10 -31.45
N THR A 158 -55.85 6.82 -30.36
CA THR A 158 -55.24 6.85 -29.02
C THR A 158 -54.19 5.76 -28.83
N ILE A 159 -54.42 4.56 -29.37
CA ILE A 159 -53.46 3.46 -29.35
C ILE A 159 -52.20 3.85 -30.11
N ARG A 160 -52.31 4.39 -31.34
CA ARG A 160 -51.14 4.88 -32.09
C ARG A 160 -50.37 5.98 -31.35
N ASN A 161 -51.05 6.91 -30.69
CA ASN A 161 -50.39 7.95 -29.91
C ASN A 161 -49.66 7.37 -28.69
N LEU A 162 -50.25 6.37 -28.03
CA LEU A 162 -49.62 5.68 -26.90
C LEU A 162 -48.44 4.82 -27.36
N GLU A 163 -48.56 4.11 -28.48
CA GLU A 163 -47.48 3.36 -29.11
C GLU A 163 -46.33 4.28 -29.51
N ALA A 164 -46.61 5.43 -30.14
CA ALA A 164 -45.59 6.43 -30.48
C ALA A 164 -44.91 7.00 -29.23
N LYS A 165 -45.66 7.22 -28.14
CA LYS A 165 -45.10 7.69 -26.87
C LYS A 165 -44.26 6.62 -26.17
N LEU A 166 -44.66 5.35 -26.23
CA LEU A 166 -43.88 4.22 -25.72
C LEU A 166 -42.58 4.09 -26.51
N ALA A 167 -42.64 4.08 -27.84
CA ALA A 167 -41.46 4.06 -28.70
C ALA A 167 -40.51 5.23 -28.41
N ALA A 168 -41.04 6.44 -28.20
CA ALA A 168 -40.23 7.60 -27.83
C ALA A 168 -39.59 7.48 -26.43
N MET A 169 -40.29 6.89 -25.45
CA MET A 169 -39.71 6.61 -24.14
C MET A 169 -38.62 5.52 -24.21
N GLU A 170 -38.84 4.47 -25.00
CA GLU A 170 -37.89 3.39 -25.22
C GLU A 170 -36.61 3.93 -25.88
N ASP A 171 -36.74 4.71 -26.95
CA ASP A 171 -35.64 5.36 -27.65
C ASP A 171 -34.89 6.38 -26.76
N ASN A 172 -35.60 7.11 -25.90
CA ASN A 172 -34.94 7.97 -24.91
C ASN A 172 -34.18 7.16 -23.85
N MET A 173 -34.75 6.04 -23.38
CA MET A 173 -34.09 5.16 -22.43
C MET A 173 -32.84 4.51 -23.05
N GLU A 174 -32.93 4.09 -24.31
CA GLU A 174 -31.82 3.51 -25.06
C GLU A 174 -30.68 4.52 -25.20
N ARG A 175 -30.96 5.76 -25.65
CA ARG A 175 -29.94 6.83 -25.67
C ARG A 175 -29.33 7.11 -24.30
N HIS A 176 -30.13 7.14 -23.24
CA HIS A 176 -29.60 7.34 -21.89
C HIS A 176 -28.68 6.20 -21.43
N VAL A 177 -28.96 4.96 -21.85
CA VAL A 177 -28.09 3.81 -21.59
C VAL A 177 -26.81 3.94 -22.41
N GLU A 178 -26.92 4.28 -23.71
CA GLU A 178 -25.76 4.50 -24.58
C GLU A 178 -24.85 5.61 -24.06
N ASP A 179 -25.39 6.76 -23.66
CA ASP A 179 -24.63 7.87 -23.09
C ASP A 179 -23.90 7.46 -21.80
N LYS A 180 -24.56 6.71 -20.92
CA LYS A 180 -23.94 6.20 -19.69
C LYS A 180 -22.84 5.19 -19.96
N VAL A 181 -23.06 4.27 -20.90
CA VAL A 181 -22.05 3.29 -21.31
C VAL A 181 -20.87 4.02 -21.94
N HIS A 182 -21.10 4.99 -22.80
CA HIS A 182 -20.06 5.79 -23.43
C HIS A 182 -19.24 6.58 -22.39
N ALA A 183 -19.91 7.24 -21.44
CA ALA A 183 -19.24 7.94 -20.34
C ALA A 183 -18.38 6.99 -19.50
N GLN A 184 -18.91 5.82 -19.12
CA GLN A 184 -18.15 4.81 -18.36
C GLN A 184 -16.96 4.25 -19.15
N CYS A 185 -17.12 3.98 -20.44
CA CYS A 185 -16.03 3.55 -21.31
C CYS A 185 -14.93 4.62 -21.40
N SER A 186 -15.32 5.89 -21.62
CA SER A 186 -14.39 7.02 -21.65
C SER A 186 -13.64 7.19 -20.32
N ASP A 187 -14.34 7.09 -19.19
CA ASP A 187 -13.71 7.16 -17.87
C ASP A 187 -12.73 6.00 -17.64
N LEU A 188 -13.12 4.77 -18.02
CA LEU A 188 -12.24 3.60 -17.95
C LEU A 188 -10.99 3.79 -18.82
N GLU A 189 -11.14 4.26 -20.07
CA GLU A 189 -10.01 4.55 -20.96
C GLU A 189 -9.07 5.61 -20.35
N ASN A 190 -9.61 6.66 -19.75
CA ASN A 190 -8.81 7.70 -19.10
C ASN A 190 -8.08 7.16 -17.87
N THR A 191 -8.71 6.33 -17.05
CA THR A 191 -8.06 5.70 -15.89
C THR A 191 -6.97 4.72 -16.29
N LEU A 192 -7.16 3.97 -17.39
CA LEU A 192 -6.15 3.08 -17.95
C LEU A 192 -4.96 3.89 -18.50
N ARG A 193 -5.21 4.95 -19.27
CA ARG A 193 -4.15 5.85 -19.75
C ARG A 193 -3.35 6.46 -18.61
N LEU A 194 -4.02 6.90 -17.54
CA LEU A 194 -3.32 7.47 -16.39
C LEU A 194 -2.44 6.43 -15.70
N ARG A 195 -2.95 5.21 -15.51
CA ARG A 195 -2.15 4.10 -14.95
C ARG A 195 -0.97 3.71 -15.83
N GLU A 196 -1.13 3.71 -17.15
CA GLU A 196 -0.04 3.45 -18.08
C GLU A 196 1.04 4.52 -17.97
N ALA A 197 0.66 5.80 -17.85
CA ALA A 197 1.58 6.91 -17.64
C ALA A 197 2.34 6.79 -16.30
N ASP A 198 1.64 6.45 -15.22
CA ASP A 198 2.26 6.23 -13.90
C ASP A 198 3.24 5.05 -13.91
N MET A 199 2.86 3.93 -14.54
CA MET A 199 3.76 2.78 -14.70
C MET A 199 4.99 3.13 -15.55
N ALA A 200 4.83 3.90 -16.62
CA ALA A 200 5.94 4.38 -17.44
C ALA A 200 6.90 5.28 -16.66
N LEU A 201 6.36 6.17 -15.81
CA LEU A 201 7.17 7.01 -14.93
C LEU A 201 7.96 6.19 -13.91
N HIS A 202 7.32 5.20 -13.28
CA HIS A 202 7.99 4.29 -12.34
C HIS A 202 9.07 3.45 -13.02
N ALA A 203 8.82 2.96 -14.24
CA ALA A 203 9.83 2.24 -15.01
C ALA A 203 11.05 3.15 -15.32
N ALA A 204 10.81 4.38 -15.77
CA ALA A 204 11.88 5.34 -16.03
C ALA A 204 12.70 5.70 -14.77
N GLN A 205 12.03 5.82 -13.62
CA GLN A 205 12.71 6.03 -12.33
C GLN A 205 13.55 4.81 -11.92
N ALA A 206 13.03 3.59 -12.11
CA ALA A 206 13.76 2.36 -11.83
C ALA A 206 15.01 2.23 -12.72
N ASP A 207 14.89 2.52 -14.02
CA ASP A 207 16.03 2.53 -14.95
C ASP A 207 17.09 3.56 -14.55
N LYS A 208 16.68 4.74 -14.10
CA LYS A 208 17.61 5.77 -13.59
C LYS A 208 18.34 5.29 -12.34
N CYS A 209 17.64 4.69 -11.38
CA CYS A 209 18.26 4.11 -10.18
C CYS A 209 19.24 2.98 -10.52
N LEU A 210 18.88 2.12 -11.49
CA LEU A 210 19.77 1.06 -11.97
C LEU A 210 21.02 1.62 -12.65
N HIS A 211 20.89 2.68 -13.44
CA HIS A 211 22.05 3.36 -14.03
C HIS A 211 22.97 3.95 -12.97
N GLN A 212 22.43 4.66 -11.99
CA GLN A 212 23.21 5.21 -10.88
C GLN A 212 23.92 4.12 -10.06
N ALA A 213 23.25 2.98 -9.82
CA ALA A 213 23.87 1.85 -9.14
C ALA A 213 25.00 1.20 -9.96
N ARG A 214 24.86 1.15 -11.30
CA ARG A 214 25.91 0.67 -12.20
C ARG A 214 27.12 1.61 -12.22
N GLU A 215 26.90 2.92 -12.31
CA GLU A 215 27.97 3.92 -12.25
C GLU A 215 28.71 3.85 -10.91
N ALA A 216 28.00 3.81 -9.78
CA ALA A 216 28.62 3.68 -8.46
C ALA A 216 29.43 2.38 -8.30
N ARG A 217 28.97 1.28 -8.90
CA ARG A 217 29.74 0.03 -8.96
C ARG A 217 31.03 0.22 -9.75
N ASP A 218 30.96 0.85 -10.91
CA ASP A 218 32.12 1.06 -11.78
C ASP A 218 33.16 1.99 -11.13
N ASP A 219 32.71 3.03 -10.45
CA ASP A 219 33.57 3.91 -9.65
C ASP A 219 34.25 3.15 -8.50
N ALA A 220 33.51 2.28 -7.80
CA ALA A 220 34.07 1.46 -6.72
C ALA A 220 35.11 0.45 -7.25
N LEU A 221 34.86 -0.15 -8.42
CA LEU A 221 35.84 -1.02 -9.09
C LEU A 221 37.11 -0.26 -9.49
N ALA A 222 36.96 0.95 -10.05
CA ALA A 222 38.09 1.81 -10.39
C ALA A 222 38.93 2.19 -9.16
N GLN A 223 38.28 2.51 -8.04
CA GLN A 223 38.95 2.77 -6.76
C GLN A 223 39.70 1.55 -6.24
N LEU A 224 39.10 0.36 -6.32
CA LEU A 224 39.76 -0.89 -5.91
C LEU A 224 41.01 -1.18 -6.76
N ASP A 225 40.95 -0.95 -8.06
CA ASP A 225 42.12 -1.13 -8.94
C ASP A 225 43.23 -0.12 -8.64
N LEU A 226 42.87 1.13 -8.32
CA LEU A 226 43.83 2.13 -7.86
C LEU A 226 44.51 1.71 -6.56
N MET A 227 43.73 1.29 -5.55
CA MET A 227 44.24 0.78 -4.27
C MET A 227 45.14 -0.46 -4.45
N ARG A 228 44.76 -1.38 -5.34
CA ARG A 228 45.60 -2.54 -5.69
C ARG A 228 46.93 -2.12 -6.28
N SER A 229 46.94 -1.10 -7.16
CA SER A 229 48.16 -0.58 -7.76
C SER A 229 49.09 0.09 -6.73
N GLU A 230 48.52 0.80 -5.76
CA GLU A 230 49.26 1.42 -4.66
C GLU A 230 49.84 0.37 -3.71
N LEU A 231 49.05 -0.64 -3.34
CA LEU A 231 49.52 -1.78 -2.54
C LEU A 231 50.64 -2.54 -3.24
N PHE A 232 50.54 -2.73 -4.57
CA PHE A 232 51.62 -3.35 -5.34
C PHE A 232 52.90 -2.51 -5.30
N ARG A 233 52.80 -1.18 -5.47
CA ARG A 233 53.96 -0.27 -5.35
C ARG A 233 54.56 -0.29 -3.94
N ALA A 234 53.74 -0.25 -2.90
CA ALA A 234 54.20 -0.31 -1.52
C ALA A 234 54.92 -1.63 -1.22
N LYS A 235 54.36 -2.74 -1.71
CA LYS A 235 55.01 -4.06 -1.61
C LYS A 235 56.35 -4.10 -2.33
N GLN A 236 56.42 -3.60 -3.57
CA GLN A 236 57.68 -3.52 -4.32
C GLN A 236 58.72 -2.66 -3.59
N HIS A 237 58.30 -1.56 -2.97
CA HIS A 237 59.18 -0.71 -2.15
C HIS A 237 59.69 -1.45 -0.91
N ALA A 238 58.82 -2.17 -0.20
CA ALA A 238 59.20 -2.96 0.97
C ALA A 238 60.18 -4.09 0.58
N ASP A 239 59.89 -4.83 -0.49
CA ASP A 239 60.77 -5.88 -1.02
C ASP A 239 62.14 -5.31 -1.41
N HIS A 240 62.19 -4.11 -2.00
CA HIS A 240 63.44 -3.43 -2.32
C HIS A 240 64.24 -3.04 -1.08
N VAL A 241 63.58 -2.45 -0.07
CA VAL A 241 64.23 -2.08 1.21
C VAL A 241 64.74 -3.32 1.94
N HIS A 242 63.97 -4.41 1.95
CA HIS A 242 64.42 -5.69 2.51
C HIS A 242 65.64 -6.25 1.77
N ALA A 243 65.66 -6.19 0.43
CA ALA A 243 66.81 -6.63 -0.36
C ALA A 243 68.06 -5.78 -0.09
N VAL A 244 67.91 -4.45 0.03
CA VAL A 244 69.02 -3.54 0.37
C VAL A 244 69.57 -3.87 1.76
N HIS A 245 68.72 -3.95 2.79
CA HIS A 245 69.13 -4.32 4.14
C HIS A 245 69.77 -5.72 4.22
N ALA A 246 69.27 -6.68 3.46
CA ALA A 246 69.91 -8.00 3.36
C ALA A 246 71.34 -7.89 2.77
N SER A 247 71.54 -7.04 1.76
CA SER A 247 72.89 -6.81 1.21
C SER A 247 73.82 -6.05 2.18
N GLU A 248 73.28 -5.07 2.91
CA GLU A 248 74.04 -4.31 3.92
C GLU A 248 74.47 -5.20 5.08
N THR A 249 73.56 -6.02 5.61
CA THR A 249 73.86 -6.99 6.67
C THR A 249 74.89 -8.01 6.19
N GLN A 250 74.81 -8.48 4.95
CA GLN A 250 75.84 -9.34 4.36
C GLN A 250 77.20 -8.64 4.27
N SER A 251 77.24 -7.36 3.84
CA SER A 251 78.47 -6.57 3.80
C SER A 251 79.08 -6.40 5.20
N LEU A 252 78.27 -6.06 6.20
CA LEU A 252 78.71 -5.92 7.58
C LEU A 252 79.25 -7.24 8.15
N LEU A 253 78.63 -8.38 7.82
CA LEU A 253 79.15 -9.70 8.20
C LEU A 253 80.51 -9.99 7.55
N THR A 254 80.70 -9.59 6.29
CA THR A 254 82.01 -9.73 5.63
C THR A 254 83.07 -8.83 6.24
N ASP A 255 82.72 -7.58 6.58
CA ASP A 255 83.63 -6.65 7.25
C ASP A 255 83.97 -7.11 8.67
N LEU A 256 83.01 -7.62 9.44
CA LEU A 256 83.25 -8.23 10.75
C LEU A 256 84.21 -9.42 10.65
N SER A 257 84.03 -10.28 9.65
CA SER A 257 84.93 -11.41 9.40
C SER A 257 86.35 -10.93 9.08
N ARG A 258 86.48 -9.85 8.30
CA ARG A 258 87.76 -9.21 7.99
C ARG A 258 88.40 -8.57 9.24
N PHE A 259 87.63 -7.85 10.06
CA PHE A 259 88.10 -7.27 11.32
C PHE A 259 88.58 -8.35 12.28
N HIS A 260 87.83 -9.45 12.40
CA HIS A 260 88.25 -10.60 13.21
C HIS A 260 89.58 -11.19 12.72
N GLY A 261 89.76 -11.30 11.39
CA GLY A 261 91.05 -11.70 10.80
C GLY A 261 92.20 -10.77 11.16
N VAL A 262 91.99 -9.44 11.06
CA VAL A 262 92.99 -8.42 11.44
C VAL A 262 93.26 -8.43 12.95
N GLU A 263 92.25 -8.68 13.77
CA GLU A 263 92.40 -8.77 15.22
C GLU A 263 93.25 -9.98 15.62
N LEU A 264 93.00 -11.15 15.02
CA LEU A 264 93.83 -12.33 15.21
C LEU A 264 95.29 -12.07 14.79
N GLU A 265 95.50 -11.35 13.68
CA GLU A 265 96.84 -10.94 13.23
C GLU A 265 97.49 -9.95 14.21
N ASN A 266 96.74 -8.96 14.71
CA ASN A 266 97.22 -8.03 15.73
C ASN A 266 97.56 -8.73 17.05
N GLN A 267 96.77 -9.71 17.47
CA GLN A 267 97.06 -10.54 18.63
C GLN A 267 98.36 -11.31 18.42
N ARG A 268 98.54 -11.92 17.24
CA ARG A 268 99.79 -12.61 16.87
C ARG A 268 100.99 -11.67 16.89
N LEU A 269 100.87 -10.45 16.36
CA LEU A 269 101.92 -9.42 16.38
C LEU A 269 102.19 -8.91 17.81
N LYS A 270 101.14 -8.70 18.63
CA LYS A 270 101.28 -8.35 20.05
C LYS A 270 102.01 -9.44 20.83
N ASP A 271 101.69 -10.71 20.58
CA ASP A 271 102.37 -11.84 21.22
C ASP A 271 103.83 -11.94 20.78
N GLN A 272 104.14 -11.65 19.51
CA GLN A 272 105.52 -11.50 19.05
C GLN A 272 106.23 -10.32 19.73
N LEU A 273 105.57 -9.17 19.89
CA LEU A 273 106.14 -8.00 20.54
C LEU A 273 106.34 -8.21 22.04
N ARG A 274 105.40 -8.90 22.73
CA ARG A 274 105.55 -9.33 24.12
C ARG A 274 106.72 -10.29 24.28
N ARG A 275 106.91 -11.20 23.32
CA ARG A 275 108.05 -12.12 23.30
C ARG A 275 109.39 -11.39 23.08
N ASN A 276 109.37 -10.25 22.39
CA ASN A 276 110.54 -9.40 22.15
C ASN A 276 110.77 -8.32 23.24
N ARG A 277 109.89 -8.18 24.24
CA ARG A 277 109.97 -7.14 25.28
C ARG A 277 110.45 -7.72 26.61
N HIS A 278 111.76 -7.72 26.84
CA HIS A 278 112.38 -7.93 28.15
C HIS A 278 112.17 -6.68 29.05
N PRO A 279 112.07 -6.79 30.39
CA PRO A 279 111.61 -5.71 31.24
C PRO A 279 112.76 -4.75 31.54
N LEU A 280 112.62 -3.50 31.12
CA LEU A 280 113.25 -2.39 31.83
C LEU A 280 112.15 -1.55 32.48
N THR A 281 112.27 -1.50 33.79
CA THR A 281 111.60 -0.62 34.73
C THR A 281 111.87 0.84 34.41
N SER A 282 110.87 1.70 34.54
CA SER A 282 111.00 2.91 35.34
C SER A 282 109.68 3.65 35.43
N ASP A 283 109.30 3.93 36.66
CA ASP A 283 108.29 4.87 37.10
C ASP A 283 108.43 6.22 36.40
N THR A 284 107.33 6.71 35.83
CA THR A 284 106.96 8.14 35.75
C THR A 284 105.64 8.27 35.01
N ASN A 285 104.58 8.70 35.70
CA ASN A 285 103.66 9.76 35.24
C ASN A 285 102.41 9.83 36.14
N SER A 286 102.54 10.56 37.25
CA SER A 286 101.41 10.99 38.07
C SER A 286 100.65 12.19 37.48
N SER A 287 100.95 12.59 36.24
CA SER A 287 100.26 13.70 35.53
C SER A 287 99.32 13.25 34.41
N SER A 288 99.32 11.97 34.00
CA SER A 288 98.37 11.43 33.03
C SER A 288 97.01 11.09 33.65
N ASN A 289 96.92 10.91 34.97
CA ASN A 289 95.71 10.45 35.64
C ASN A 289 94.52 11.44 35.52
N LEU A 290 94.78 12.74 35.41
CA LEU A 290 93.72 13.76 35.31
C LEU A 290 93.10 13.84 33.90
N ALA A 291 93.91 13.70 32.85
CA ALA A 291 93.43 13.67 31.47
C ALA A 291 92.70 12.34 31.14
N TYR A 292 93.17 11.22 31.69
CA TYR A 292 92.46 9.94 31.59
C TYR A 292 91.14 9.95 32.36
N GLN A 293 91.09 10.50 33.58
CA GLN A 293 89.83 10.66 34.33
C GLN A 293 88.82 11.57 33.61
N GLN A 294 89.28 12.67 33.02
CA GLN A 294 88.40 13.59 32.31
C GLN A 294 87.89 13.01 30.98
N ASN A 295 88.72 12.26 30.26
CA ASN A 295 88.30 11.57 29.04
C ASN A 295 87.33 10.41 29.36
N THR A 296 87.55 9.67 30.45
CA THR A 296 86.57 8.67 30.91
C THR A 296 85.27 9.30 31.37
N ALA A 297 85.29 10.45 32.05
CA ALA A 297 84.08 11.15 32.49
C ALA A 297 83.26 11.69 31.31
N VAL A 298 83.92 12.20 30.26
CA VAL A 298 83.24 12.61 29.02
C VAL A 298 82.66 11.41 28.29
N SER A 299 83.40 10.30 28.18
CA SER A 299 82.86 9.07 27.60
C SER A 299 81.69 8.50 28.40
N THR A 300 81.73 8.49 29.75
CA THR A 300 80.60 8.04 30.56
C THR A 300 79.38 8.94 30.38
N MET A 301 79.57 10.25 30.29
CA MET A 301 78.48 11.20 30.06
C MET A 301 77.89 11.08 28.64
N GLN A 302 78.72 10.72 27.64
CA GLN A 302 78.25 10.37 26.29
C GLN A 302 77.41 9.09 26.29
N TRP A 303 77.83 8.05 27.02
CA TRP A 303 77.06 6.82 27.17
C TRP A 303 75.74 7.05 27.92
N GLU A 304 75.75 7.87 28.98
CA GLU A 304 74.52 8.25 29.70
C GLU A 304 73.54 9.02 28.80
N LEU A 305 74.05 9.92 27.94
CA LEU A 305 73.22 10.61 26.97
C LEU A 305 72.67 9.66 25.91
N GLU A 306 73.46 8.71 25.41
CA GLU A 306 73.01 7.71 24.44
C GLU A 306 71.96 6.77 25.04
N ILE A 307 72.13 6.37 26.30
CA ILE A 307 71.13 5.58 27.05
C ILE A 307 69.85 6.40 27.21
N ALA A 308 69.93 7.67 27.64
CA ALA A 308 68.76 8.52 27.78
C ALA A 308 68.03 8.77 26.45
N GLN A 309 68.78 8.87 25.33
CA GLN A 309 68.19 8.96 23.99
C GLN A 309 67.48 7.67 23.59
N LYS A 310 68.10 6.50 23.84
CA LYS A 310 67.48 5.19 23.58
C LYS A 310 66.25 4.97 24.45
N ASP A 311 66.29 5.36 25.73
CA ASP A 311 65.15 5.28 26.64
C ASP A 311 63.99 6.19 26.18
N ALA A 312 64.29 7.38 25.65
CA ALA A 312 63.27 8.26 25.09
C ALA A 312 62.60 7.68 23.83
N VAL A 313 63.38 6.99 22.98
CA VAL A 313 62.87 6.28 21.80
C VAL A 313 62.03 5.06 22.20
N ILE A 314 62.49 4.29 23.19
CA ILE A 314 61.73 3.16 23.77
C ILE A 314 60.40 3.67 24.33
N ALA A 315 60.40 4.73 25.12
CA ALA A 315 59.19 5.35 25.66
C ALA A 315 58.25 5.90 24.57
N GLN A 316 58.77 6.28 23.41
CA GLN A 316 57.95 6.66 22.25
C GLN A 316 57.31 5.44 21.60
N HIS A 317 58.07 4.37 21.37
CA HIS A 317 57.55 3.11 20.82
C HIS A 317 56.54 2.44 21.76
N GLU A 318 56.75 2.48 23.07
CA GLU A 318 55.77 1.99 24.05
C GLU A 318 54.44 2.74 23.95
N ARG A 319 54.48 4.07 23.79
CA ARG A 319 53.27 4.89 23.58
C ARG A 319 52.59 4.57 22.25
N GLU A 320 53.35 4.30 21.20
CA GLU A 320 52.81 3.92 19.89
C GLU A 320 52.19 2.52 19.93
N ILE A 321 52.83 1.57 20.60
CA ILE A 321 52.29 0.22 20.83
C ILE A 321 50.98 0.30 21.62
N LEU A 322 50.92 1.08 22.70
CA LEU A 322 49.69 1.28 23.48
C LEU A 322 48.58 1.90 22.62
N ARG A 323 48.91 2.91 21.81
CA ARG A 323 47.95 3.52 20.89
C ARG A 323 47.44 2.52 19.84
N LEU A 324 48.32 1.70 19.27
CA LEU A 324 47.94 0.65 18.33
C LEU A 324 47.07 -0.42 19.01
N GLN A 325 47.41 -0.82 20.23
CA GLN A 325 46.60 -1.74 21.03
C GLN A 325 45.20 -1.18 21.29
N ASP A 326 45.06 0.10 21.65
CA ASP A 326 43.76 0.75 21.82
C ASP A 326 42.96 0.79 20.52
N THR A 327 43.60 1.07 19.37
CA THR A 327 42.91 1.04 18.08
C THR A 327 42.47 -0.37 17.69
N MET A 328 43.28 -1.39 17.94
CA MET A 328 42.94 -2.80 17.69
C MET A 328 41.83 -3.27 18.64
N ALA A 329 41.84 -2.86 19.91
CA ALA A 329 40.77 -3.12 20.86
C ALA A 329 39.46 -2.45 20.44
N GLY A 330 39.53 -1.21 19.96
CA GLY A 330 38.38 -0.49 19.38
C GLY A 330 37.80 -1.19 18.14
N GLN A 331 38.65 -1.64 17.22
CA GLN A 331 38.22 -2.41 16.05
C GLN A 331 37.62 -3.77 16.45
N THR A 332 38.22 -4.47 17.40
CA THR A 332 37.70 -5.76 17.91
C THR A 332 36.34 -5.57 18.57
N SER A 333 36.16 -4.52 19.37
CA SER A 333 34.87 -4.15 19.98
C SER A 333 33.82 -3.81 18.92
N HIS A 334 34.20 -3.09 17.87
CA HIS A 334 33.29 -2.77 16.76
C HIS A 334 32.83 -4.02 16.00
N TRP A 335 33.75 -4.90 15.62
CA TRP A 335 33.42 -6.14 14.90
C TRP A 335 32.63 -7.11 15.78
N THR A 336 32.94 -7.23 17.07
CA THR A 336 32.16 -8.06 18.01
C THR A 336 30.74 -7.51 18.18
N ALA A 337 30.55 -6.19 18.27
CA ALA A 337 29.22 -5.58 18.29
C ALA A 337 28.43 -5.86 17.00
N GLN A 338 29.09 -5.81 15.83
CA GLN A 338 28.44 -6.11 14.56
C GLN A 338 28.07 -7.59 14.42
N VAL A 339 28.93 -8.50 14.85
CA VAL A 339 28.64 -9.95 14.88
C VAL A 339 27.48 -10.24 15.81
N THR A 340 27.45 -9.62 17.00
CA THR A 340 26.34 -9.78 17.95
C THR A 340 25.03 -9.24 17.37
N ALA A 341 25.06 -8.09 16.70
CA ALA A 341 23.87 -7.52 16.04
C ALA A 341 23.36 -8.43 14.91
N LEU A 342 24.26 -9.00 14.09
CA LEU A 342 23.89 -9.97 13.06
C LEU A 342 23.35 -11.27 13.66
N GLN A 343 23.90 -11.75 14.78
CA GLN A 343 23.37 -12.90 15.50
C GLN A 343 21.97 -12.63 16.05
N CYS A 344 21.73 -11.46 16.65
CA CYS A 344 20.38 -11.06 17.08
C CYS A 344 19.40 -11.02 15.90
N GLN A 345 19.82 -10.51 14.74
CA GLN A 345 18.99 -10.49 13.54
C GLN A 345 18.69 -11.90 13.00
N VAL A 346 19.66 -12.83 13.07
CA VAL A 346 19.46 -14.23 12.71
C VAL A 346 18.51 -14.92 13.70
N THR A 347 18.62 -14.64 15.01
CA THR A 347 17.70 -15.19 16.01
C THR A 347 16.28 -14.64 15.86
N GLU A 348 16.12 -13.35 15.55
CA GLU A 348 14.81 -12.76 15.22
C GLU A 348 14.20 -13.40 13.96
N LEU A 349 15.03 -13.72 12.96
CA LEU A 349 14.58 -14.43 11.77
C LEU A 349 14.27 -15.92 12.04
N SER A 350 14.96 -16.57 12.99
CA SER A 350 14.69 -17.95 13.37
C SER A 350 13.49 -18.10 14.31
N ASP A 351 13.22 -17.10 15.15
CA ASP A 351 12.06 -17.05 16.05
C ASP A 351 10.77 -16.69 15.29
N ARG A 352 10.89 -16.26 14.03
CA ARG A 352 9.75 -16.11 13.13
C ARG A 352 9.21 -17.51 12.81
N PRO A 353 7.96 -17.85 13.21
CA PRO A 353 7.41 -19.18 13.02
C PRO A 353 7.50 -19.58 11.55
N THR A 354 8.20 -20.69 11.30
CA THR A 354 8.40 -21.23 9.95
C THR A 354 7.06 -21.58 9.31
N VAL A 355 6.94 -21.49 7.98
CA VAL A 355 5.72 -21.86 7.23
C VAL A 355 5.19 -23.23 7.64
N ALA A 356 6.07 -24.18 7.98
CA ALA A 356 5.72 -25.49 8.51
C ALA A 356 4.99 -25.45 9.87
N ALA A 357 5.31 -24.50 10.76
CA ALA A 357 4.63 -24.32 12.03
C ALA A 357 3.22 -23.72 11.82
N TYR A 358 3.05 -22.87 10.82
CA TYR A 358 1.73 -22.39 10.39
C TYR A 358 0.91 -23.49 9.72
N GLU A 359 1.52 -24.35 8.91
CA GLU A 359 0.85 -25.53 8.32
C GLU A 359 0.46 -26.56 9.38
N GLN A 360 1.31 -26.81 10.39
CA GLN A 360 0.97 -27.67 11.52
C GLN A 360 -0.15 -27.07 12.39
N ALA A 361 -0.12 -25.76 12.65
CA ALA A 361 -1.21 -25.09 13.36
C ALA A 361 -2.52 -25.15 12.57
N LEU A 362 -2.47 -25.02 11.23
CA LEU A 362 -3.62 -25.13 10.34
C LEU A 362 -4.15 -26.58 10.26
N GLN A 363 -3.27 -27.58 10.24
CA GLN A 363 -3.64 -29.00 10.29
C GLN A 363 -4.21 -29.39 11.65
N ALA A 364 -3.67 -28.89 12.76
CA ALA A 364 -4.23 -29.07 14.10
C ALA A 364 -5.63 -28.42 14.21
N HIS A 365 -5.83 -27.25 13.59
CA HIS A 365 -7.14 -26.60 13.52
C HIS A 365 -8.14 -27.40 12.67
N GLN A 366 -7.68 -28.03 11.58
CA GLN A 366 -8.51 -28.90 10.74
C GLN A 366 -8.87 -30.23 11.43
N GLN A 367 -8.00 -30.76 12.30
CA GLN A 367 -8.30 -31.96 13.09
C GLN A 367 -9.31 -31.69 14.22
N VAL A 368 -9.25 -30.52 14.86
CA VAL A 368 -10.25 -30.11 15.87
C VAL A 368 -11.60 -29.78 15.23
N ALA A 369 -11.60 -29.20 14.02
CA ALA A 369 -12.83 -28.95 13.25
C ALA A 369 -13.54 -30.23 12.76
N GLY A 370 -12.85 -31.37 12.75
CA GLY A 370 -13.40 -32.65 12.29
C GLY A 370 -14.22 -33.43 13.33
N LEU A 371 -14.18 -33.07 14.62
CA LEU A 371 -14.78 -33.89 15.69
C LEU A 371 -15.81 -33.20 16.60
N THR A 372 -16.21 -31.97 16.34
CA THR A 372 -17.24 -31.31 17.17
C THR A 372 -18.28 -30.61 16.33
N SER A 373 -19.12 -31.43 15.71
CA SER A 373 -20.42 -31.06 15.19
C SER A 373 -21.40 -30.95 16.38
N VAL A 374 -21.93 -29.74 16.58
CA VAL A 374 -23.24 -29.39 17.21
C VAL A 374 -23.30 -28.83 18.64
N GLU A 375 -22.37 -29.06 19.59
CA GLU A 375 -22.61 -28.57 20.98
C GLU A 375 -21.74 -27.39 21.48
N ALA A 376 -20.70 -26.97 20.74
CA ALA A 376 -19.75 -25.94 21.23
C ALA A 376 -20.06 -24.50 20.79
N SER A 377 -21.20 -24.22 20.12
CA SER A 377 -21.47 -22.90 19.56
C SER A 377 -21.69 -21.78 20.59
N TYR A 378 -21.95 -22.09 21.87
CA TYR A 378 -22.11 -21.08 22.91
C TYR A 378 -20.86 -20.82 23.78
N SER A 379 -19.82 -21.66 23.71
CA SER A 379 -18.60 -21.51 24.52
C SER A 379 -17.45 -20.88 23.72
N THR A 380 -17.33 -21.24 22.44
CA THR A 380 -16.25 -20.77 21.57
C THR A 380 -16.34 -19.27 21.26
N ASP A 381 -17.55 -18.71 21.25
CA ASP A 381 -17.79 -17.28 21.00
C ASP A 381 -17.39 -16.39 22.19
N LYS A 382 -17.42 -16.94 23.42
CA LYS A 382 -16.86 -16.28 24.61
C LYS A 382 -15.33 -16.32 24.61
N GLY A 383 -14.73 -17.42 24.17
CA GLY A 383 -13.27 -17.56 24.06
C GLY A 383 -12.67 -16.65 22.99
N LEU A 384 -13.31 -16.58 21.81
CA LEU A 384 -12.87 -15.68 20.74
C LEU A 384 -13.07 -14.21 21.12
N ASN A 385 -14.20 -13.84 21.72
CA ASN A 385 -14.42 -12.46 22.18
C ASN A 385 -13.49 -12.08 23.34
N ALA A 386 -13.14 -13.01 24.23
CA ALA A 386 -12.13 -12.77 25.27
C ALA A 386 -10.74 -12.54 24.66
N MET A 387 -10.34 -13.33 23.65
CA MET A 387 -9.05 -13.17 22.98
C MET A 387 -8.97 -11.91 22.11
N ILE A 388 -10.07 -11.54 21.45
CA ILE A 388 -10.18 -10.28 20.70
C ILE A 388 -10.14 -9.09 21.67
N SER A 389 -10.81 -9.17 22.82
CA SER A 389 -10.75 -8.15 23.87
C SER A 389 -9.36 -8.03 24.48
N ASP A 390 -8.66 -9.14 24.67
CA ASP A 390 -7.30 -9.17 25.22
C ASP A 390 -6.29 -8.60 24.22
N LEU A 391 -6.39 -8.96 22.93
CA LEU A 391 -5.62 -8.36 21.84
C LEU A 391 -5.91 -6.86 21.68
N GLN A 392 -7.16 -6.42 21.85
CA GLN A 392 -7.51 -5.00 21.85
C GLN A 392 -6.93 -4.28 23.07
N ALA A 393 -6.95 -4.89 24.26
CA ALA A 393 -6.33 -4.34 25.45
C ALA A 393 -4.80 -4.25 25.31
N GLN A 394 -4.17 -5.25 24.72
CA GLN A 394 -2.73 -5.28 24.46
C GLN A 394 -2.31 -4.22 23.43
N LEU A 395 -3.11 -4.02 22.37
CA LEU A 395 -2.87 -2.98 21.37
C LEU A 395 -3.01 -1.57 21.97
N VAL A 396 -4.01 -1.36 22.84
CA VAL A 396 -4.21 -0.08 23.55
C VAL A 396 -3.09 0.17 24.55
N ALA A 397 -2.64 -0.86 25.28
CA ALA A 397 -1.50 -0.77 26.18
C ALA A 397 -0.21 -0.44 25.41
N GLN A 398 0.04 -1.10 24.29
CA GLN A 398 1.21 -0.84 23.45
C GLN A 398 1.19 0.57 22.86
N LYS A 399 0.01 1.05 22.44
CA LYS A 399 -0.18 2.43 21.97
C LYS A 399 0.09 3.44 23.08
N HIS A 400 -0.39 3.19 24.30
CA HIS A 400 -0.14 4.06 25.45
C HIS A 400 1.35 4.08 25.84
N VAL A 401 2.04 2.94 25.79
CA VAL A 401 3.50 2.87 26.00
C VAL A 401 4.22 3.68 24.94
N HIS A 402 3.90 3.51 23.66
CA HIS A 402 4.52 4.31 22.59
C HIS A 402 4.24 5.80 22.75
N GLU A 403 3.01 6.20 23.07
CA GLU A 403 2.65 7.60 23.30
C GLU A 403 3.42 8.20 24.49
N SER A 404 3.64 7.42 25.56
CA SER A 404 4.45 7.85 26.70
C SER A 404 5.93 8.00 26.36
N THR A 405 6.49 7.10 25.54
CA THR A 405 7.89 7.20 25.08
C THR A 405 8.11 8.38 24.15
N VAL A 406 7.14 8.70 23.27
CA VAL A 406 7.19 9.87 22.40
C VAL A 406 7.17 11.15 23.23
N LYS A 407 6.26 11.26 24.22
CA LYS A 407 6.22 12.40 25.14
C LYS A 407 7.52 12.55 25.95
N GLN A 408 8.14 11.45 26.38
CA GLN A 408 9.45 11.49 27.05
C GLN A 408 10.56 11.99 26.13
N LEU A 409 10.58 11.56 24.87
CA LEU A 409 11.56 12.03 23.88
C LEU A 409 11.35 13.50 23.52
N GLU A 410 10.10 13.96 23.42
CA GLU A 410 9.77 15.37 23.20
C GLU A 410 10.23 16.25 24.36
N LEU A 411 10.01 15.81 25.61
CA LEU A 411 10.48 16.51 26.81
C LEU A 411 12.01 16.53 26.91
N ALA A 412 12.67 15.41 26.59
CA ALA A 412 14.13 15.33 26.55
C ALA A 412 14.71 16.26 25.48
N ASN A 413 14.08 16.33 24.31
CA ASN A 413 14.50 17.22 23.22
C ASN A 413 14.24 18.70 23.54
N ALA A 414 13.13 19.03 24.21
CA ALA A 414 12.88 20.38 24.70
C ALA A 414 13.92 20.80 25.74
N ALA A 415 14.34 19.89 26.62
CA ALA A 415 15.38 20.15 27.62
C ALA A 415 16.77 20.35 26.98
N THR A 416 17.14 19.58 25.95
CA THR A 416 18.40 19.78 25.22
C THR A 416 18.39 21.11 24.47
N VAL A 417 17.29 21.45 23.79
CA VAL A 417 17.12 22.75 23.11
C VAL A 417 17.24 23.91 24.11
N SER A 418 16.59 23.83 25.28
CA SER A 418 16.71 24.87 26.31
C SER A 418 18.14 25.02 26.83
N ARG A 419 18.88 23.92 26.96
CA ARG A 419 20.30 23.95 27.33
C ARG A 419 21.13 24.64 26.24
N HIS A 420 20.90 24.33 24.96
CA HIS A 420 21.58 25.00 23.85
C HIS A 420 21.29 26.50 23.83
N VAL A 421 20.04 26.92 24.04
CA VAL A 421 19.66 28.33 24.13
C VAL A 421 20.37 29.03 25.30
N SER A 422 20.46 28.40 26.48
CA SER A 422 21.17 28.99 27.63
C SER A 422 22.68 29.15 27.38
N VAL A 423 23.30 28.21 26.67
CA VAL A 423 24.73 28.28 26.33
C VAL A 423 24.97 29.37 25.29
N ILE A 424 24.07 29.52 24.31
CA ILE A 424 24.14 30.61 23.33
C ILE A 424 24.02 31.96 24.04
N ALA A 425 23.06 32.12 24.96
CA ALA A 425 22.89 33.36 25.72
C ALA A 425 24.11 33.68 26.61
N GLN A 426 24.76 32.67 27.22
CA GLN A 426 26.00 32.85 27.97
C GLN A 426 27.17 33.28 27.08
N LEU A 427 27.26 32.72 25.86
CA LEU A 427 28.28 33.10 24.88
C LEU A 427 28.05 34.51 24.33
N GLU A 428 26.80 34.91 24.11
CA GLU A 428 26.44 36.27 23.71
C GLU A 428 26.75 37.28 24.82
N SER A 429 26.39 36.98 26.07
CA SER A 429 26.73 37.81 27.23
C SER A 429 28.24 37.96 27.44
N ALA A 430 29.01 36.90 27.28
CA ALA A 430 30.48 36.95 27.40
C ALA A 430 31.12 37.74 26.25
N LEU A 431 30.49 37.75 25.07
CA LEU A 431 30.94 38.52 23.92
C LEU A 431 30.66 40.02 24.11
N ASP A 432 29.50 40.38 24.67
CA ASP A 432 29.18 41.76 25.02
C ASP A 432 30.07 42.30 26.16
N GLU A 433 30.42 41.46 27.15
CA GLU A 433 31.35 41.81 28.23
C GLU A 433 32.79 42.05 27.72
N ALA A 434 33.21 41.29 26.70
CA ALA A 434 34.49 41.50 26.00
C ALA A 434 34.49 42.77 25.11
N LEU A 435 33.32 43.20 24.64
CA LEU A 435 33.17 44.40 23.83
C LEU A 435 33.14 45.68 24.70
N ASP A 436 32.51 45.61 25.86
CA ASP A 436 32.46 46.73 26.82
C ASP A 436 33.81 46.99 27.51
N THR A 437 34.63 45.95 27.73
CA THR A 437 36.01 46.09 28.26
C THR A 437 36.97 46.75 27.26
N THR A 438 36.62 46.77 25.97
CA THR A 438 37.42 47.44 24.93
C THR A 438 37.12 48.95 24.83
N THR A 439 36.00 49.41 25.43
CA THR A 439 35.45 50.76 25.15
C THR A 439 35.63 51.76 26.29
N ARG A 440 36.31 51.40 27.40
CA ARG A 440 36.49 52.31 28.55
C ARG A 440 37.94 52.46 29.05
N LYS A 441 38.51 53.63 28.69
CA LYS A 441 39.56 54.44 29.35
C LYS A 441 41.07 54.17 29.12
N ASP A 442 41.66 55.24 28.54
CA ASP A 442 42.85 56.00 28.97
C ASP A 442 44.27 55.42 28.76
N MET A 443 45.00 56.05 27.85
CA MET A 443 46.47 56.01 27.70
C MET A 443 47.17 56.76 28.86
N PRO A 444 48.39 56.37 29.30
CA PRO A 444 49.60 56.94 28.69
C PRO A 444 50.80 55.99 28.50
N SER A 445 51.71 56.45 27.64
CA SER A 445 52.99 55.88 27.22
C SER A 445 53.88 55.29 28.32
N SER A 446 54.68 54.27 27.99
CA SER A 446 56.16 54.28 28.13
C SER A 446 56.78 52.91 27.83
N ILE A 447 57.66 52.87 26.83
CA ILE A 447 58.87 52.01 26.73
C ILE A 447 58.66 50.50 26.96
N LEU A 448 57.80 49.86 26.16
CA LEU A 448 57.88 48.41 25.95
C LEU A 448 57.28 47.94 24.60
N GLY A 449 57.15 48.84 23.62
CA GLY A 449 56.56 48.55 22.31
C GLY A 449 57.55 48.11 21.23
N ASP A 450 58.85 48.29 21.46
CA ASP A 450 59.88 48.15 20.41
C ASP A 450 60.74 46.87 20.53
N VAL A 451 60.53 46.06 21.59
CA VAL A 451 61.31 44.83 21.84
C VAL A 451 60.48 43.53 21.71
N LEU A 452 59.16 43.63 21.46
CA LEU A 452 58.26 42.46 21.33
C LEU A 452 57.41 42.43 20.05
N GLY A 453 57.70 43.30 19.08
CA GLY A 453 56.85 43.55 17.91
C GLY A 453 56.81 42.49 16.79
N SER A 454 57.55 41.38 16.88
CA SER A 454 57.59 40.39 15.78
C SER A 454 56.80 39.10 16.06
N SER A 455 56.54 38.74 17.32
CA SER A 455 55.94 37.43 17.65
C SER A 455 54.42 37.42 17.84
N ASN A 456 53.75 38.57 17.98
CA ASN A 456 52.32 38.61 18.34
C ASN A 456 51.37 38.72 17.13
N ARG A 457 51.75 39.44 16.06
CA ARG A 457 50.95 39.48 14.81
C ARG A 457 50.83 38.11 14.15
N ASP A 458 51.86 37.28 14.28
CA ASP A 458 51.92 35.93 13.72
C ASP A 458 51.09 34.94 14.55
N LYS A 459 51.01 35.16 15.88
CA LYS A 459 50.11 34.41 16.78
C LYS A 459 48.65 34.80 16.58
N ASP A 460 48.34 36.08 16.46
CA ASP A 460 46.98 36.58 16.18
C ASP A 460 46.50 36.14 14.78
N ALA A 461 47.39 36.15 13.78
CA ALA A 461 47.08 35.61 12.45
C ALA A 461 46.82 34.09 12.48
N LYS A 462 47.60 33.33 13.26
CA LYS A 462 47.38 31.89 13.48
C LYS A 462 46.08 31.62 14.24
N LEU A 463 45.76 32.42 15.26
CA LEU A 463 44.50 32.32 16.01
C LEU A 463 43.29 32.62 15.11
N VAL A 464 43.34 33.67 14.30
CA VAL A 464 42.28 33.99 13.33
C VAL A 464 42.15 32.90 12.24
N ALA A 465 43.26 32.31 11.79
CA ALA A 465 43.23 31.18 10.85
C ALA A 465 42.60 29.92 11.47
N ILE A 466 42.93 29.61 12.73
CA ILE A 466 42.34 28.48 13.47
C ILE A 466 40.85 28.72 13.71
N VAL A 467 40.45 29.93 14.10
CA VAL A 467 39.04 30.29 14.31
C VAL A 467 38.25 30.24 12.99
N ARG A 468 38.82 30.71 11.87
CA ARG A 468 38.21 30.54 10.54
C ARG A 468 38.05 29.07 10.18
N GLN A 469 39.08 28.25 10.41
CA GLN A 469 39.01 26.82 10.14
C GLN A 469 37.98 26.11 11.04
N GLN A 470 37.87 26.48 12.31
CA GLN A 470 36.85 25.95 13.21
C GLN A 470 35.44 26.38 12.81
N ARG A 471 35.26 27.64 12.40
CA ARG A 471 34.00 28.15 11.84
C ARG A 471 33.61 27.41 10.55
N ASP A 472 34.57 27.16 9.67
CA ASP A 472 34.31 26.48 8.40
C ASP A 472 33.95 25.00 8.66
N ARG A 473 34.65 24.33 9.59
CA ARG A 473 34.24 22.99 10.08
C ARG A 473 32.86 22.98 10.73
N ALA A 474 32.50 24.01 11.50
CA ALA A 474 31.19 24.12 12.13
C ALA A 474 30.09 24.35 11.08
N LYS A 475 30.35 25.15 10.05
CA LYS A 475 29.45 25.32 8.90
C LYS A 475 29.27 24.02 8.12
N ASP A 476 30.33 23.26 7.91
CA ASP A 476 30.24 21.97 7.21
C ASP A 476 29.47 20.93 8.05
N LYS A 477 29.68 20.92 9.37
CA LYS A 477 28.86 20.10 10.29
C LYS A 477 27.39 20.53 10.28
N LEU A 478 27.11 21.83 10.27
CA LEU A 478 25.74 22.35 10.20
C LEU A 478 25.06 21.92 8.90
N LYS A 479 25.74 22.08 7.75
CA LYS A 479 25.24 21.59 6.46
C LYS A 479 25.01 20.08 6.44
N HIS A 480 25.90 19.31 7.06
CA HIS A 480 25.76 17.86 7.15
C HIS A 480 24.55 17.48 8.00
N VAL A 481 24.38 18.11 9.16
CA VAL A 481 23.24 17.90 10.07
C VAL A 481 21.93 18.36 9.42
N GLU A 482 21.90 19.48 8.71
CA GLU A 482 20.74 19.92 7.94
C GLU A 482 20.38 18.90 6.85
N ALA A 483 21.37 18.36 6.13
CA ALA A 483 21.15 17.33 5.13
C ALA A 483 20.66 16.01 5.74
N GLU A 484 21.14 15.63 6.92
CA GLU A 484 20.64 14.47 7.67
C GLU A 484 19.22 14.70 8.19
N TRP A 485 18.92 15.89 8.69
CA TRP A 485 17.58 16.28 9.13
C TRP A 485 16.58 16.23 7.98
N HIS A 486 16.92 16.78 6.81
CA HIS A 486 16.08 16.68 5.61
C HIS A 486 15.89 15.23 5.15
N ARG A 487 16.94 14.40 5.20
CA ARG A 487 16.84 12.97 4.89
C ARG A 487 15.92 12.23 5.88
N ALA A 488 16.01 12.53 7.17
CA ALA A 488 15.16 11.96 8.20
C ALA A 488 13.69 12.38 8.05
N VAL A 489 13.43 13.65 7.74
CA VAL A 489 12.09 14.16 7.45
C VAL A 489 11.49 13.50 6.21
N ALA A 490 12.26 13.36 5.13
CA ALA A 490 11.81 12.67 3.93
C ALA A 490 11.51 11.18 4.18
N ALA A 491 12.34 10.50 4.98
CA ALA A 491 12.11 9.11 5.38
C ALA A 491 10.84 8.98 6.25
N ALA A 492 10.60 9.90 7.18
CA ALA A 492 9.39 9.92 8.00
C ALA A 492 8.12 10.15 7.15
N GLN A 493 8.19 11.06 6.17
CA GLN A 493 7.09 11.28 5.23
C GLN A 493 6.82 10.05 4.35
N ALA A 494 7.87 9.40 3.83
CA ALA A 494 7.75 8.17 3.05
C ALA A 494 7.20 6.99 3.89
N ALA A 495 7.57 6.89 5.17
CA ALA A 495 6.99 5.92 6.08
C ALA A 495 5.50 6.21 6.35
N SER A 496 5.10 7.48 6.51
CA SER A 496 3.70 7.89 6.72
C SER A 496 2.81 7.65 5.49
N THR A 497 3.33 7.87 4.28
CA THR A 497 2.59 7.56 3.04
C THR A 497 2.45 6.06 2.84
N ARG A 498 3.52 5.28 3.11
CA ARG A 498 3.47 3.81 3.09
C ARG A 498 2.49 3.25 4.11
N LEU A 499 2.40 3.85 5.30
CA LEU A 499 1.45 3.46 6.33
C LEU A 499 0.00 3.71 5.88
N ARG A 500 -0.29 4.89 5.30
CA ARG A 500 -1.62 5.17 4.71
C ARG A 500 -1.95 4.23 3.55
N GLN A 501 -0.97 3.92 2.70
CA GLN A 501 -1.16 2.98 1.61
C GLN A 501 -1.49 1.59 2.14
N LEU A 502 -0.74 1.10 3.14
CA LEU A 502 -1.00 -0.17 3.80
C LEU A 502 -2.35 -0.17 4.53
N GLU A 503 -2.79 0.94 5.13
CA GLU A 503 -4.13 1.05 5.71
C GLU A 503 -5.22 0.87 4.64
N VAL A 504 -5.06 1.48 3.46
CA VAL A 504 -6.01 1.33 2.33
C VAL A 504 -5.98 -0.10 1.78
N GLU A 505 -4.80 -0.67 1.57
CA GLU A 505 -4.63 -2.04 1.08
C GLU A 505 -5.18 -3.06 2.07
N ASN A 506 -5.00 -2.85 3.38
CA ASN A 506 -5.51 -3.72 4.42
C ASN A 506 -7.05 -3.65 4.49
N VAL A 507 -7.65 -2.46 4.32
CA VAL A 507 -9.10 -2.30 4.17
C VAL A 507 -9.64 -3.03 2.92
N ASP A 508 -8.95 -2.94 1.78
CA ASP A 508 -9.30 -3.66 0.56
C ASP A 508 -9.13 -5.19 0.72
N LEU A 509 -8.10 -5.64 1.44
CA LEU A 509 -7.90 -7.06 1.75
C LEU A 509 -9.03 -7.59 2.64
N VAL A 510 -9.47 -6.81 3.63
CA VAL A 510 -10.62 -7.14 4.48
C VAL A 510 -11.92 -7.14 3.65
N GLN A 511 -12.07 -6.22 2.69
CA GLN A 511 -13.19 -6.22 1.74
C GLN A 511 -13.20 -7.50 0.86
N LYS A 512 -12.04 -7.91 0.34
CA LYS A 512 -11.89 -9.14 -0.45
C LYS A 512 -12.11 -10.39 0.38
N MET A 513 -11.53 -10.46 1.59
CA MET A 513 -11.77 -11.52 2.56
C MET A 513 -13.25 -11.61 2.93
N ARG A 514 -13.94 -10.48 3.12
CA ARG A 514 -15.38 -10.45 3.39
C ARG A 514 -16.22 -10.84 2.18
N TYR A 515 -15.85 -10.46 0.96
CA TYR A 515 -16.56 -10.88 -0.25
C TYR A 515 -16.42 -12.39 -0.51
N VAL A 516 -15.23 -12.93 -0.22
CA VAL A 516 -14.97 -14.38 -0.25
C VAL A 516 -15.69 -15.09 0.88
N SER A 517 -15.73 -14.51 2.09
CA SER A 517 -16.42 -15.05 3.26
C SER A 517 -17.94 -14.90 3.18
N SER A 518 -18.47 -13.88 2.50
CA SER A 518 -19.91 -13.69 2.26
C SER A 518 -20.40 -14.59 1.13
N SER A 519 -19.55 -14.87 0.13
CA SER A 519 -19.79 -15.92 -0.86
C SER A 519 -19.73 -17.32 -0.26
N SER A 520 -18.99 -17.53 0.84
CA SER A 520 -18.91 -18.83 1.51
C SER A 520 -19.98 -19.05 2.59
N ASN A 521 -20.63 -17.99 3.08
CA ASN A 521 -21.57 -18.08 4.22
C ASN A 521 -22.95 -17.49 3.89
N GLN A 522 -23.60 -18.00 2.85
CA GLN A 522 -25.00 -17.72 2.53
C GLN A 522 -25.95 -18.58 3.39
N ARG A 523 -25.74 -18.63 4.71
CA ARG A 523 -26.69 -19.20 5.68
C ARG A 523 -26.38 -18.70 7.10
N GLY A 524 -27.07 -17.64 7.49
CA GLY A 524 -27.22 -17.20 8.89
C GLY A 524 -26.23 -16.14 9.34
N ASP A 525 -26.64 -14.87 9.26
CA ASP A 525 -26.75 -13.94 10.41
C ASP A 525 -26.94 -12.50 9.88
N LEU A 526 -28.09 -11.88 10.18
CA LEU A 526 -28.62 -10.68 9.50
C LEU A 526 -28.73 -9.44 10.41
N GLU A 527 -28.25 -9.50 11.65
CA GLU A 527 -28.50 -8.46 12.64
C GLU A 527 -27.27 -7.58 12.97
N THR A 528 -26.05 -8.11 12.96
CA THR A 528 -24.81 -7.32 13.20
C THR A 528 -24.30 -6.55 11.98
N GLY A 529 -24.81 -6.86 10.76
CA GLY A 529 -24.42 -6.20 9.52
C GLY A 529 -25.04 -4.81 9.29
N LYS A 530 -26.17 -4.49 9.92
CA LYS A 530 -26.91 -3.23 9.68
C LYS A 530 -26.16 -1.99 10.15
N HIS A 531 -25.42 -2.07 11.26
CA HIS A 531 -24.70 -0.90 11.80
C HIS A 531 -23.47 -0.52 10.96
N SER A 532 -22.72 -1.53 10.48
CA SER A 532 -21.58 -1.31 9.60
C SER A 532 -21.99 -1.03 8.14
N SER A 533 -23.12 -1.57 7.67
CA SER A 533 -23.73 -1.20 6.38
C SER A 533 -24.20 0.25 6.37
N SER A 534 -24.79 0.72 7.48
CA SER A 534 -25.21 2.11 7.65
C SER A 534 -24.02 3.09 7.63
N LEU A 535 -22.90 2.75 8.28
CA LEU A 535 -21.66 3.54 8.24
C LEU A 535 -21.00 3.54 6.84
N TYR A 536 -21.22 2.48 6.05
CA TYR A 536 -20.75 2.32 4.68
C TYR A 536 -21.60 3.13 3.69
N GLU A 537 -22.94 3.04 3.76
CA GLU A 537 -23.85 3.87 2.95
C GLU A 537 -23.66 5.36 3.23
N ALA A 538 -23.49 5.75 4.50
CA ALA A 538 -23.28 7.15 4.87
C ALA A 538 -21.99 7.78 4.30
N ARG A 539 -20.97 6.98 3.97
CA ARG A 539 -19.69 7.47 3.42
C ARG A 539 -19.63 7.43 1.89
N MET A 540 -20.38 6.51 1.27
CA MET A 540 -20.42 6.30 -0.18
C MET A 540 -21.60 6.97 -0.89
N ASN A 541 -22.55 7.58 -0.17
CA ASN A 541 -23.69 8.26 -0.80
C ASN A 541 -23.31 9.70 -1.20
N PRO A 542 -23.16 10.01 -2.50
CA PRO A 542 -22.79 11.35 -2.97
C PRO A 542 -23.80 12.42 -2.54
N PHE A 543 -25.06 12.03 -2.29
CA PHE A 543 -26.09 12.92 -1.79
C PHE A 543 -25.91 13.30 -0.31
N ASP A 544 -25.34 12.43 0.53
CA ASP A 544 -25.06 12.77 1.94
C ASP A 544 -23.84 13.68 2.05
N GLN A 545 -22.82 13.48 1.20
CA GLN A 545 -21.70 14.42 1.10
C GLN A 545 -22.15 15.79 0.58
N PHE A 546 -23.02 15.81 -0.44
CA PHE A 546 -23.62 17.05 -0.94
C PHE A 546 -24.47 17.74 0.13
N LYS A 547 -25.31 16.99 0.85
CA LYS A 547 -26.13 17.51 1.95
C LYS A 547 -25.29 18.02 3.11
N GLN A 548 -24.15 17.38 3.41
CA GLN A 548 -23.19 17.86 4.39
C GLN A 548 -22.53 19.17 3.94
N MET A 549 -22.08 19.26 2.69
CA MET A 549 -21.49 20.49 2.12
C MET A 549 -22.51 21.63 2.05
N GLU A 550 -23.76 21.34 1.66
CA GLU A 550 -24.85 22.31 1.61
C GLU A 550 -25.26 22.77 3.02
N SER A 551 -25.30 21.86 3.99
CA SER A 551 -25.57 22.21 5.39
C SER A 551 -24.43 23.05 6.00
N ALA A 552 -23.18 22.78 5.63
CA ALA A 552 -22.02 23.58 6.04
C ALA A 552 -22.04 24.97 5.38
N ALA A 553 -22.43 25.06 4.12
CA ALA A 553 -22.61 26.33 3.41
C ALA A 553 -23.76 27.15 4.02
N ARG A 554 -24.89 26.52 4.36
CA ARG A 554 -26.00 27.16 5.08
C ARG A 554 -25.57 27.66 6.46
N VAL A 555 -24.81 26.87 7.23
CA VAL A 555 -24.27 27.30 8.52
C VAL A 555 -23.27 28.44 8.36
N ALA A 556 -22.48 28.48 7.27
CA ALA A 556 -21.57 29.57 6.98
C ALA A 556 -22.31 30.90 6.66
N GLN A 557 -23.50 30.84 6.07
CA GLN A 557 -24.34 32.00 5.76
C GLN A 557 -25.13 32.55 6.96
N LEU A 558 -25.15 31.88 8.12
CA LEU A 558 -25.88 32.36 9.31
C LEU A 558 -25.16 33.51 10.03
N ASN A 559 -25.96 34.36 10.68
CA ASN A 559 -25.53 35.48 11.51
C ASN A 559 -24.65 34.97 12.68
N PRO A 560 -23.55 35.65 13.07
CA PRO A 560 -22.69 35.25 14.20
C PRO A 560 -23.41 34.88 15.51
N LEU A 561 -24.52 35.54 15.85
CA LEU A 561 -25.32 35.18 17.04
C LEU A 561 -26.00 33.82 16.89
N ASP A 562 -26.55 33.50 15.71
CA ASP A 562 -27.18 32.21 15.44
C ASP A 562 -26.14 31.08 15.38
N LYS A 563 -24.90 31.37 14.96
CA LYS A 563 -23.79 30.41 15.00
C LYS A 563 -23.43 30.03 16.44
N ILE A 564 -23.36 31.01 17.34
CA ILE A 564 -23.09 30.78 18.76
C ILE A 564 -24.24 29.97 19.39
N MET A 565 -25.49 30.30 19.05
CA MET A 565 -26.67 29.54 19.51
C MET A 565 -26.70 28.10 18.98
N LEU A 566 -26.34 27.88 17.71
CA LEU A 566 -26.28 26.54 17.12
C LEU A 566 -25.15 25.69 17.72
N VAL A 567 -24.01 26.30 18.04
CA VAL A 567 -22.90 25.61 18.71
C VAL A 567 -23.27 25.26 20.15
N SER A 568 -23.90 26.18 20.90
CA SER A 568 -24.36 25.90 22.26
C SER A 568 -25.47 24.84 22.27
N ALA A 569 -26.43 24.90 21.34
CA ALA A 569 -27.48 23.91 21.19
C ALA A 569 -26.91 22.52 20.81
N ARG A 570 -25.94 22.44 19.88
CA ARG A 570 -25.28 21.17 19.54
C ARG A 570 -24.48 20.61 20.70
N LEU A 571 -23.81 21.45 21.49
CA LEU A 571 -23.05 21.01 22.65
C LEU A 571 -23.95 20.47 23.77
N ILE A 572 -25.13 21.06 23.94
CA ILE A 572 -26.15 20.58 24.90
C ILE A 572 -26.80 19.27 24.41
N LEU A 573 -27.02 19.11 23.10
CA LEU A 573 -27.62 17.90 22.52
C LEU A 573 -26.64 16.76 22.23
N SER A 574 -25.34 17.00 22.14
CA SER A 574 -24.36 15.96 21.78
C SER A 574 -24.02 15.04 22.95
N HIS A 575 -24.04 15.53 24.19
CA HIS A 575 -23.67 14.73 25.35
C HIS A 575 -24.91 14.08 26.02
N PRO A 576 -24.88 12.78 26.35
CA PRO A 576 -26.02 12.12 27.00
C PRO A 576 -26.34 12.70 28.38
N PHE A 577 -25.31 13.15 29.11
CA PHE A 577 -25.45 13.79 30.43
C PHE A 577 -26.12 15.16 30.36
N THR A 578 -25.81 15.99 29.36
CA THR A 578 -26.42 17.32 29.19
C THR A 578 -27.87 17.21 28.74
N ARG A 579 -28.21 16.19 27.95
CA ARG A 579 -29.60 15.86 27.59
C ARG A 579 -30.45 15.47 28.80
N MET A 580 -29.90 14.61 29.67
CA MET A 580 -30.57 14.24 30.93
C MET A 580 -30.74 15.46 31.84
N GLY A 581 -29.71 16.31 31.94
CA GLY A 581 -29.75 17.54 32.71
C GLY A 581 -30.81 18.54 32.21
N LEU A 582 -30.95 18.71 30.89
CA LEU A 582 -31.99 19.58 30.32
C LEU A 582 -33.40 19.03 30.59
N LEU A 583 -33.59 17.72 30.50
CA LEU A 583 -34.88 17.09 30.82
C LEU A 583 -35.24 17.29 32.29
N VAL A 584 -34.28 17.06 33.20
CA VAL A 584 -34.47 17.33 34.64
C VAL A 584 -34.79 18.80 34.88
N TYR A 585 -34.06 19.73 34.24
CA TYR A 585 -34.32 21.15 34.33
C TYR A 585 -35.73 21.52 33.86
N LEU A 586 -36.19 20.93 32.75
CA LEU A 586 -37.51 21.18 32.16
C LEU A 586 -38.62 20.62 33.06
N VAL A 587 -38.42 19.45 33.67
CA VAL A 587 -39.33 18.85 34.66
C VAL A 587 -39.40 19.68 35.93
N VAL A 588 -38.27 20.15 36.45
CA VAL A 588 -38.20 21.03 37.62
C VAL A 588 -38.91 22.36 37.32
N LEU A 589 -38.69 22.93 36.14
CA LEU A 589 -39.35 24.17 35.71
C LEU A 589 -40.86 23.98 35.57
N HIS A 590 -41.32 22.88 34.99
CA HIS A 590 -42.76 22.58 34.90
C HIS A 590 -43.36 22.33 36.29
N SER A 591 -42.66 21.64 37.17
CA SER A 591 -43.09 21.42 38.55
C SER A 591 -43.17 22.74 39.33
N LEU A 592 -42.23 23.65 39.08
CA LEU A 592 -42.20 24.98 39.68
C LEU A 592 -43.33 25.86 39.16
N VAL A 593 -43.59 25.87 37.84
CA VAL A 593 -44.72 26.59 37.24
C VAL A 593 -46.05 26.01 37.72
N MET A 594 -46.17 24.69 37.82
CA MET A 594 -47.37 24.05 38.35
C MET A 594 -47.54 24.38 39.84
N GLY A 595 -46.45 24.42 40.61
CA GLY A 595 -46.45 24.81 42.02
C GLY A 595 -46.83 26.27 42.23
N THR A 596 -46.34 27.20 41.41
CA THR A 596 -46.72 28.62 41.50
C THR A 596 -48.16 28.85 41.07
N LEU A 597 -48.66 28.12 40.07
CA LEU A 597 -50.08 28.12 39.69
C LEU A 597 -50.98 27.50 40.76
N TYR A 598 -50.55 26.40 41.38
CA TYR A 598 -51.27 25.79 42.49
C TYR A 598 -51.32 26.71 43.71
N LEU A 599 -50.20 27.34 44.04
CA LEU A 599 -50.10 28.26 45.16
C LEU A 599 -50.92 29.54 44.90
N SER A 600 -50.90 30.09 43.67
CA SER A 600 -51.72 31.25 43.31
C SER A 600 -53.21 30.91 43.30
N MET A 601 -53.59 29.71 42.84
CA MET A 601 -54.97 29.23 42.91
C MET A 601 -55.43 29.06 44.36
N HIS A 602 -54.58 28.51 45.23
CA HIS A 602 -54.89 28.32 46.65
C HIS A 602 -54.92 29.63 47.44
N LEU A 603 -54.04 30.59 47.11
CA LEU A 603 -54.06 31.96 47.66
C LEU A 603 -55.32 32.73 47.22
N CYS A 604 -55.76 32.59 45.96
CA CYS A 604 -57.04 33.14 45.50
C CYS A 604 -58.25 32.47 46.17
N ASN A 605 -58.19 31.16 46.42
CA ASN A 605 -59.29 30.44 47.06
C ASN A 605 -59.42 30.78 48.56
N ILE A 606 -58.31 31.10 49.23
CA ILE A 606 -58.32 31.61 50.61
C ILE A 606 -58.85 33.05 50.72
N SER A 607 -58.64 33.88 49.69
CA SER A 607 -59.17 35.26 49.69
C SER A 607 -60.69 35.34 49.47
N ASN A 608 -61.34 34.27 49.00
CA ASN A 608 -62.80 34.25 48.79
C ASN A 608 -63.59 33.80 50.03
N HIS A 609 -62.92 33.52 51.15
CA HIS A 609 -63.56 33.04 52.38
C HIS A 609 -63.42 33.96 53.60
N THR A 610 -63.09 35.25 53.39
CA THR A 610 -63.19 36.30 54.42
C THR A 610 -64.11 37.41 53.98
#